data_AF-A0A931VVI0-F1
#
_entry.id   AF-A0A931VVI0-F1
#
_cell.length_a   1.000
_cell.length_b   1.000
_cell.length_c   1.000
_cell.angle_alpha   90.00
_cell.angle_beta   90.00
_cell.angle_gamma   90.00
#
_symmetry.space_group_name_H-M   'P 1'
#
loop_
_entity.id
_entity.type
_entity.pdbx_description
1 polymer ?
#
loop_
_entity_poly.entity_id
_entity_poly.type
_entity_poly.pdbx_seq_one_letter_code
_entity_poly.pdbx_strand_id
1 'polypeptide(L)'
;MQEILSGHSNAVSIIQLILAPAIMISACGLLLLGMNNRYSLVVNRIRLLNEEKRRLLLKVGERPLTTDDNIRLESIAKQISFLVYRVKLVRNSVLNYVIAVALFVTTSLLLGTSAILGIEKLNVITVITFLLGMISVLVGVIFAGFETKKGYDIIKFEVQAHE
;
A
#
# COMPACT_ATOMS: atom_id res chain seq x y z
N MET A 1 19.64 40.42 -28.51
CA MET A 1 18.47 40.38 -27.61
C MET A 1 17.69 39.05 -27.66
N GLN A 2 17.99 38.14 -28.60
CA GLN A 2 17.34 36.81 -28.69
C GLN A 2 18.07 35.69 -27.91
N GLU A 3 19.32 35.90 -27.49
CA GLU A 3 20.12 34.91 -26.73
C GLU A 3 20.03 35.03 -25.19
N ILE A 4 19.44 36.10 -24.66
CA ILE A 4 19.30 36.28 -23.20
C ILE A 4 17.98 35.67 -22.68
N LEU A 5 17.01 35.43 -23.57
CA LEU A 5 15.74 34.77 -23.24
C LEU A 5 15.83 33.23 -23.26
N SER A 6 16.86 32.64 -23.89
CA SER A 6 17.03 31.18 -24.00
C SER A 6 17.53 30.53 -22.71
N GLY A 7 18.24 31.27 -21.85
CA GLY A 7 18.73 30.76 -20.55
C GLY A 7 17.63 30.60 -19.50
N HIS A 8 16.66 31.53 -19.47
CA HIS A 8 15.52 31.49 -18.53
C HIS A 8 14.48 30.42 -18.91
N SER A 9 14.36 30.12 -20.22
CA SER A 9 13.45 29.10 -20.75
C SER A 9 13.89 27.66 -20.44
N ASN A 10 15.19 27.41 -20.23
CA ASN A 10 15.71 26.05 -20.12
C ASN A 10 15.51 25.48 -18.71
N ALA A 11 15.89 26.23 -17.67
CA ALA A 11 15.77 25.78 -16.29
C ALA A 11 14.31 25.55 -15.87
N VAL A 12 13.40 26.47 -16.22
CA VAL A 12 11.97 26.33 -15.90
C VAL A 12 11.36 25.12 -16.59
N SER A 13 11.68 24.90 -17.87
CA SER A 13 11.18 23.74 -18.63
C SER A 13 11.69 22.41 -18.05
N ILE A 14 12.96 22.36 -17.64
CA ILE A 14 13.55 21.18 -16.98
C ILE A 14 12.85 20.90 -15.65
N ILE A 15 12.61 21.93 -14.83
CA ILE A 15 11.89 21.80 -13.56
C ILE A 15 10.47 21.27 -13.81
N GLN A 16 9.75 21.81 -14.79
CA GLN A 16 8.40 21.33 -15.15
C GLN A 16 8.41 19.85 -15.56
N LEU A 17 9.44 19.41 -16.28
CA LEU A 17 9.57 18.03 -16.73
C LEU A 17 9.84 17.07 -15.56
N ILE A 18 10.71 17.47 -14.62
CA ILE A 18 11.03 16.75 -13.38
C ILE A 18 9.81 16.69 -12.43
N LEU A 19 8.92 17.68 -12.50
CA LEU A 19 7.73 17.79 -11.66
C LEU A 19 6.66 16.71 -11.97
N ALA A 20 6.60 16.19 -13.19
CA ALA A 20 5.58 15.21 -13.57
C ALA A 20 5.66 13.91 -12.72
N PRO A 21 6.82 13.25 -12.56
CA PRO A 21 6.97 12.16 -11.60
C PRO A 21 6.73 12.57 -10.14
N ALA A 22 7.01 13.82 -9.75
CA ALA A 22 6.78 14.30 -8.39
C ALA A 22 5.30 14.33 -7.99
N ILE A 23 4.41 14.65 -8.95
CA ILE A 23 2.96 14.57 -8.75
C ILE A 23 2.53 13.12 -8.52
N MET A 24 3.10 12.17 -9.28
CA MET A 24 2.81 10.74 -9.12
C MET A 24 3.28 10.21 -7.76
N ILE A 25 4.44 10.64 -7.28
CA ILE A 25 4.93 10.34 -5.92
C ILE A 25 3.94 10.85 -4.87
N SER A 26 3.43 12.07 -5.04
CA SER A 26 2.47 12.67 -4.11
C SER A 26 1.14 11.89 -4.08
N ALA A 27 0.62 11.49 -5.23
CA ALA A 27 -0.57 10.64 -5.33
C ALA A 27 -0.33 9.27 -4.65
N CYS A 28 0.82 8.64 -4.89
CA CYS A 28 1.20 7.40 -4.20
C CYS A 28 1.31 7.60 -2.69
N GLY A 29 1.78 8.76 -2.22
CA GLY A 29 1.83 9.11 -0.81
C GLY A 29 0.46 9.07 -0.12
N LEU A 30 -0.58 9.58 -0.79
CA LEU A 30 -1.96 9.50 -0.29
C LEU A 30 -2.47 8.05 -0.23
N LEU A 31 -2.20 7.26 -1.27
CA LEU A 31 -2.58 5.84 -1.30
C LEU A 31 -1.86 5.03 -0.21
N LEU A 32 -0.56 5.27 -0.03
CA LEU A 32 0.26 4.67 1.03
C LEU A 32 -0.26 5.03 2.41
N LEU A 33 -0.62 6.30 2.65
CA LEU A 33 -1.20 6.73 3.91
C LEU A 33 -2.49 5.97 4.22
N GLY A 34 -3.40 5.87 3.24
CA GLY A 34 -4.64 5.11 3.37
C GLY A 34 -4.38 3.63 3.69
N MET A 35 -3.46 3.00 2.97
CA MET A 35 -3.16 1.58 3.17
C MET A 35 -2.37 1.28 4.46
N ASN A 36 -1.47 2.16 4.88
CA ASN A 36 -0.74 2.02 6.15
C ASN A 36 -1.68 2.17 7.36
N ASN A 37 -2.67 3.06 7.27
CA ASN A 37 -3.71 3.17 8.28
C ASN A 37 -4.51 1.87 8.38
N ARG A 38 -4.97 1.32 7.23
CA ARG A 38 -5.66 0.01 7.20
C ARG A 38 -4.79 -1.12 7.75
N TYR A 39 -3.50 -1.15 7.38
CA TYR A 39 -2.55 -2.14 7.89
C TYR A 39 -2.51 -2.12 9.41
N SER A 40 -2.35 -0.92 9.98
CA SER A 40 -2.24 -0.72 11.43
C SER A 40 -3.51 -1.15 12.16
N LEU A 41 -4.68 -0.84 11.62
CA LEU A 41 -5.97 -1.26 12.17
C LEU A 41 -6.15 -2.79 12.19
N VAL A 42 -5.84 -3.46 11.08
CA VAL A 42 -5.98 -4.92 10.98
C VAL A 42 -4.98 -5.62 11.90
N VAL A 43 -3.72 -5.18 11.94
CA VAL A 43 -2.70 -5.73 12.85
C VAL A 43 -3.11 -5.52 14.31
N ASN A 44 -3.62 -4.35 14.67
CA ASN A 44 -4.10 -4.09 16.03
C ASN A 44 -5.25 -5.04 16.40
N ARG A 45 -6.21 -5.27 15.49
CA ARG A 45 -7.31 -6.21 15.72
C ARG A 45 -6.81 -7.64 15.94
N ILE A 46 -5.78 -8.08 15.21
CA ILE A 46 -5.14 -9.40 15.42
C ILE A 46 -4.50 -9.48 16.80
N ARG A 47 -3.81 -8.43 17.24
CA ARG A 47 -3.17 -8.38 18.57
C ARG A 47 -4.20 -8.51 19.69
N LEU A 48 -5.30 -7.77 19.62
CA LEU A 48 -6.39 -7.84 20.58
C LEU A 48 -7.01 -9.24 20.66
N LEU A 49 -7.29 -9.87 19.51
CA LEU A 49 -7.83 -11.23 19.47
C LEU A 49 -6.84 -12.28 20.02
N ASN A 50 -5.54 -12.12 19.75
CA ASN A 50 -4.51 -12.99 20.33
C ASN A 50 -4.39 -12.82 21.85
N GLU A 51 -4.53 -11.60 22.36
CA GLU A 51 -4.56 -11.36 23.80
C GLU A 51 -5.79 -11.99 24.45
N GLU A 52 -6.97 -11.87 23.83
CA GLU A 52 -8.19 -12.54 24.28
C GLU A 52 -8.02 -14.07 24.30
N LYS A 53 -7.50 -14.65 23.21
CA LYS A 53 -7.17 -16.08 23.13
C LYS A 53 -6.25 -16.51 24.28
N ARG A 54 -5.19 -15.74 24.54
CA ARG A 54 -4.25 -16.01 25.64
C ARG A 54 -4.95 -15.97 27.00
N ARG A 55 -5.84 -15.00 27.25
CA ARG A 55 -6.60 -14.91 28.50
C ARG A 55 -7.53 -16.12 28.71
N LEU A 56 -8.20 -16.58 27.65
CA LEU A 56 -9.06 -17.78 27.71
C LEU A 56 -8.23 -19.04 27.99
N LEU A 57 -7.06 -19.17 27.38
CA LEU A 57 -6.15 -20.30 27.63
C LEU A 57 -5.54 -20.29 29.04
N LEU A 58 -5.33 -19.13 29.65
CA LEU A 58 -4.86 -19.05 31.04
C LEU A 58 -5.92 -19.54 32.03
N LYS A 59 -7.22 -19.30 31.77
CA LYS A 59 -8.32 -19.79 32.61
C LYS A 59 -8.41 -21.32 32.67
N VAL A 60 -7.85 -22.02 31.67
CA VAL A 60 -7.76 -23.50 31.64
C VAL A 60 -6.97 -24.04 32.83
N GLY A 61 -5.95 -23.30 33.28
CA GLY A 61 -5.14 -23.68 34.44
C GLY A 61 -5.87 -23.54 35.78
N GLU A 62 -6.93 -22.73 35.82
CA GLU A 62 -7.72 -22.44 37.04
C GLU A 62 -9.03 -23.23 37.09
N ARG A 63 -9.62 -23.53 35.92
CA ARG A 63 -10.87 -24.29 35.79
C ARG A 63 -10.91 -25.05 34.47
N PRO A 64 -11.60 -26.20 34.39
CA PRO A 64 -11.84 -26.87 33.11
C PRO A 64 -12.59 -25.95 32.14
N LEU A 65 -12.23 -26.03 30.86
CA LEU A 65 -12.89 -25.26 29.80
C LEU A 65 -14.36 -25.65 29.68
N THR A 66 -15.23 -24.64 29.62
CA THR A 66 -16.64 -24.86 29.28
C THR A 66 -16.78 -25.03 27.76
N THR A 67 -17.92 -25.58 27.34
CA THR A 67 -18.28 -25.68 25.92
C THR A 67 -18.26 -24.30 25.25
N ASP A 68 -18.73 -23.25 25.94
CA ASP A 68 -18.73 -21.88 25.44
C ASP A 68 -17.31 -21.31 25.25
N ASP A 69 -16.38 -21.61 26.17
CA ASP A 69 -14.99 -21.18 26.06
C ASP A 69 -14.32 -21.81 24.81
N ASN A 70 -14.62 -23.08 24.52
CA ASN A 70 -14.13 -23.77 23.31
C ASN A 70 -14.71 -23.17 22.02
N ILE A 71 -16.01 -22.90 21.97
CA ILE A 71 -16.67 -22.26 20.82
C ILE A 71 -16.04 -20.87 20.56
N ARG A 72 -15.80 -20.10 21.63
CA ARG A 72 -15.17 -18.77 21.52
C ARG A 72 -13.73 -18.87 20.99
N LEU A 73 -12.94 -19.83 21.47
CA LEU A 73 -11.57 -20.04 21.00
C LEU A 73 -11.54 -20.39 19.51
N GLU A 74 -12.46 -21.22 19.04
CA GLU A 74 -12.57 -21.58 17.62
C GLU A 74 -12.97 -20.36 16.77
N SER A 75 -13.95 -19.57 17.23
CA SER A 75 -14.35 -18.31 16.60
C SER A 75 -13.18 -17.33 16.48
N ILE A 76 -12.39 -17.15 17.54
CA ILE A 76 -11.20 -16.28 17.54
C ILE A 76 -10.15 -16.79 16.54
N ALA A 77 -9.86 -18.09 16.53
CA ALA A 77 -8.91 -18.69 15.59
C ALA A 77 -9.34 -18.44 14.13
N LYS A 78 -10.64 -18.61 13.84
CA LYS A 78 -11.21 -18.34 12.52
C LYS A 78 -11.10 -16.86 12.14
N GLN A 79 -11.44 -15.93 13.03
CA GLN A 79 -11.31 -14.48 12.79
C GLN A 79 -9.86 -14.06 12.52
N ILE A 80 -8.90 -14.57 13.30
CA ILE A 80 -7.47 -14.31 13.09
C ILE A 80 -7.04 -14.80 11.70
N SER A 81 -7.48 -15.98 11.26
CA SER A 81 -7.13 -16.49 9.93
C SER A 81 -7.58 -15.56 8.79
N PHE A 82 -8.79 -15.00 8.89
CA PHE A 82 -9.30 -14.03 7.92
C PHE A 82 -8.54 -12.70 7.96
N LEU A 83 -8.25 -12.19 9.15
CA LEU A 83 -7.48 -10.95 9.31
C LEU A 83 -6.06 -11.09 8.77
N VAL A 84 -5.40 -12.23 9.01
CA VAL A 84 -4.06 -12.51 8.46
C VAL A 84 -4.07 -12.49 6.93
N TYR A 85 -5.11 -13.06 6.31
CA TYR A 85 -5.25 -12.97 4.86
C TYR A 85 -5.39 -11.50 4.40
N ARG A 86 -6.21 -10.69 5.09
CA ARG A 86 -6.36 -9.26 4.77
C ARG A 86 -5.04 -8.50 4.92
N VAL A 87 -4.27 -8.74 5.98
CA VAL A 87 -2.94 -8.14 6.17
C VAL A 87 -2.03 -8.43 4.99
N LYS A 88 -2.05 -9.65 4.43
CA LYS A 88 -1.23 -9.99 3.25
C LYS A 88 -1.60 -9.14 2.04
N LEU A 89 -2.89 -8.90 1.80
CA LEU A 89 -3.35 -8.03 0.70
C LEU A 89 -2.90 -6.58 0.93
N VAL A 90 -3.12 -6.04 2.13
CA VAL A 90 -2.68 -4.67 2.47
C VAL A 90 -1.17 -4.54 2.28
N ARG A 91 -0.39 -5.49 2.81
CA ARG A 91 1.07 -5.51 2.69
C ARG A 91 1.51 -5.51 1.22
N ASN A 92 0.92 -6.36 0.39
CA ASN A 92 1.26 -6.42 -1.02
C ASN A 92 0.91 -5.11 -1.74
N SER A 93 -0.22 -4.46 -1.41
CA SER A 93 -0.55 -3.13 -1.94
C SER A 93 0.50 -2.08 -1.55
N VAL A 94 0.86 -2.01 -0.26
CA VAL A 94 1.88 -1.08 0.26
C VAL A 94 3.22 -1.31 -0.44
N LEU A 95 3.69 -2.55 -0.57
CA LEU A 95 4.95 -2.86 -1.24
C LEU A 95 4.97 -2.40 -2.70
N ASN A 96 3.88 -2.61 -3.44
CA ASN A 96 3.76 -2.14 -4.82
C ASN A 96 3.78 -0.61 -4.93
N TYR A 97 3.15 0.11 -3.98
CA TYR A 97 3.22 1.57 -3.96
C TYR A 97 4.61 2.09 -3.58
N VAL A 98 5.32 1.43 -2.65
CA VAL A 98 6.71 1.78 -2.32
C VAL A 98 7.63 1.58 -3.54
N ILE A 99 7.47 0.47 -4.26
CA ILE A 99 8.20 0.21 -5.51
C ILE A 99 7.87 1.29 -6.55
N ALA A 100 6.60 1.66 -6.71
CA ALA A 100 6.20 2.72 -7.63
C ALA A 100 6.86 4.07 -7.29
N VAL A 101 6.87 4.46 -6.02
CA VAL A 101 7.54 5.68 -5.56
C VAL A 101 9.03 5.65 -5.90
N ALA A 102 9.71 4.53 -5.64
CA ALA A 102 11.14 4.38 -5.97
C ALA A 102 11.38 4.52 -7.50
N LEU A 103 10.51 3.95 -8.32
CA LEU A 103 10.59 4.06 -9.79
C LEU A 103 10.33 5.50 -10.27
N PHE A 104 9.37 6.22 -9.68
CA PHE A 104 9.12 7.61 -10.04
C PHE A 104 10.22 8.57 -9.58
N VAL A 105 10.81 8.35 -8.40
CA VAL A 105 12.01 9.08 -7.96
C VAL A 105 13.15 8.84 -8.96
N THR A 106 13.38 7.58 -9.34
CA THR A 106 14.39 7.21 -10.33
C THR A 106 14.11 7.87 -11.69
N THR A 107 12.86 7.87 -12.14
CA THR A 107 12.43 8.56 -13.38
C THR A 107 12.74 10.05 -13.31
N SER A 108 12.44 10.70 -12.19
CA SER A 108 12.70 12.13 -11.97
C SER A 108 14.21 12.46 -12.06
N LEU A 109 15.06 11.61 -11.48
CA LEU A 109 16.52 11.72 -11.57
C LEU A 109 17.04 11.48 -13.01
N LEU A 110 16.50 10.49 -13.71
CA LEU A 110 16.85 10.21 -15.10
C LEU A 110 16.47 11.36 -16.04
N LEU A 111 15.31 11.99 -15.83
CA LEU A 111 14.90 13.18 -16.57
C LEU A 111 15.85 14.36 -16.35
N GLY A 112 16.18 14.66 -15.09
CA GLY A 112 17.11 15.74 -14.77
C GLY A 112 18.51 15.51 -15.34
N THR A 113 19.02 14.28 -15.23
CA THR A 113 20.35 13.93 -15.78
C THR A 113 20.39 13.94 -17.30
N SER A 114 19.35 13.42 -17.97
CA SER A 114 19.21 13.49 -19.44
C SER A 114 19.22 14.93 -19.93
N ALA A 115 18.50 15.82 -19.24
CA ALA A 115 18.41 17.24 -19.60
C ALA A 115 19.72 18.01 -19.42
N ILE A 116 20.51 17.69 -18.38
CA ILE A 116 21.79 18.39 -18.10
C ILE A 116 22.92 17.86 -18.98
N LEU A 117 22.99 16.54 -19.20
CA LEU A 117 24.10 15.90 -19.90
C LEU A 117 23.85 15.71 -21.41
N GLY A 118 22.63 15.96 -21.89
CA GLY A 118 22.28 15.82 -23.31
C GLY A 118 22.33 14.38 -23.84
N ILE A 119 22.17 13.37 -22.96
CA ILE A 119 22.32 11.96 -23.33
C ILE A 119 20.96 11.40 -23.79
N GLU A 120 20.69 11.44 -25.10
CA GLU A 120 19.40 10.98 -25.66
C GLU A 120 19.06 9.51 -25.35
N LYS A 121 20.07 8.65 -25.16
CA LYS A 121 19.87 7.23 -24.80
C LYS A 121 19.15 7.06 -23.44
N LEU A 122 19.23 8.03 -22.54
CA LEU A 122 18.53 7.99 -21.25
C LEU A 122 17.01 8.19 -21.39
N ASN A 123 16.54 8.75 -22.51
CA ASN A 123 15.11 9.00 -22.70
C ASN A 123 14.30 7.70 -22.76
N VAL A 124 14.79 6.68 -23.47
CA VAL A 124 14.13 5.37 -23.55
C VAL A 124 14.08 4.70 -22.16
N ILE A 125 15.19 4.72 -21.43
CA ILE A 125 15.30 4.15 -20.07
C ILE A 125 14.34 4.87 -19.12
N THR A 126 14.23 6.19 -19.24
CA THR A 126 13.30 7.00 -18.45
C THR A 126 11.86 6.57 -18.68
N VAL A 127 11.43 6.47 -19.94
CA VAL A 127 10.05 6.10 -20.29
C VAL A 127 9.72 4.69 -19.78
N ILE A 128 10.64 3.73 -19.95
CA ILE A 128 10.47 2.37 -19.43
C ILE A 128 10.32 2.38 -17.90
N THR A 129 11.20 3.11 -17.20
CA THR A 129 11.16 3.21 -15.72
C THR A 129 9.85 3.83 -15.24
N PHE A 130 9.37 4.86 -15.93
CA PHE A 130 8.08 5.49 -15.64
C PHE A 130 6.91 4.53 -15.81
N LEU A 131 6.87 3.79 -16.94
CA LEU A 131 5.82 2.81 -17.22
C LEU A 131 5.82 1.67 -16.20
N LEU A 132 6.99 1.18 -15.78
CA LEU A 132 7.09 0.20 -14.70
C LEU A 132 6.51 0.76 -13.39
N GLY A 133 6.77 2.03 -13.08
CA GLY A 133 6.16 2.72 -11.94
C GLY A 133 4.62 2.69 -12.01
N MET A 134 4.07 3.04 -13.18
CA MET A 134 2.61 3.03 -13.41
C MET A 134 2.00 1.63 -13.28
N ILE A 135 2.66 0.59 -13.80
CA ILE A 135 2.23 -0.80 -13.64
C ILE A 135 2.23 -1.19 -12.16
N SER A 136 3.27 -0.82 -11.42
CA SER A 136 3.36 -1.08 -9.98
C SER A 136 2.22 -0.38 -9.21
N VAL A 137 1.86 0.86 -9.56
CA VAL A 137 0.67 1.53 -8.99
C VAL A 137 -0.59 0.72 -9.28
N LEU A 138 -0.81 0.31 -10.52
CA LEU A 138 -2.01 -0.45 -10.91
C LEU A 138 -2.13 -1.76 -10.11
N VAL A 139 -1.04 -2.51 -9.99
CA VAL A 139 -1.00 -3.74 -9.19
C VAL A 139 -1.31 -3.44 -7.71
N GLY A 140 -0.75 -2.35 -7.16
CA GLY A 140 -1.05 -1.91 -5.80
C GLY A 140 -2.53 -1.59 -5.58
N VAL A 141 -3.16 -0.90 -6.54
CA VAL A 141 -4.61 -0.57 -6.51
C VAL A 141 -5.47 -1.83 -6.59
N ILE A 142 -5.09 -2.80 -7.43
CA ILE A 142 -5.79 -4.09 -7.52
C ILE A 142 -5.79 -4.81 -6.16
N PHE A 143 -4.64 -4.88 -5.49
CA PHE A 143 -4.56 -5.46 -4.14
C PHE A 143 -5.40 -4.70 -3.11
N ALA A 144 -5.43 -3.36 -3.17
CA ALA A 144 -6.28 -2.53 -2.32
C ALA A 144 -7.78 -2.76 -2.59
N GLY A 145 -8.16 -2.95 -3.85
CA GLY A 145 -9.53 -3.30 -4.25
C GLY A 145 -9.96 -4.65 -3.69
N PHE A 146 -9.11 -5.68 -3.82
CA PHE A 146 -9.38 -6.99 -3.22
C PHE A 146 -9.50 -6.94 -1.69
N GLU A 147 -8.69 -6.11 -1.03
CA GLU A 147 -8.78 -5.91 0.40
C GLU A 147 -10.12 -5.29 0.80
N THR A 148 -10.54 -4.26 0.07
CA THR A 148 -11.82 -3.57 0.29
C THR A 148 -13.00 -4.53 0.10
N LYS A 149 -12.98 -5.32 -0.98
CA LYS A 149 -14.03 -6.32 -1.25
C LYS A 149 -14.14 -7.35 -0.12
N LYS A 150 -13.03 -7.91 0.32
CA LYS A 150 -13.04 -8.87 1.44
C LYS A 150 -13.45 -8.24 2.77
N GLY A 151 -13.13 -6.98 2.99
CA GLY A 151 -13.64 -6.23 4.14
C GLY A 151 -15.16 -6.15 4.14
N TYR A 152 -15.76 -5.87 2.98
CA TYR A 152 -17.21 -5.81 2.81
C TYR A 152 -17.89 -7.18 2.95
N ASP A 153 -17.32 -8.22 2.36
CA ASP A 153 -17.88 -9.58 2.43
C ASP A 153 -18.05 -10.05 3.89
N ILE A 154 -17.07 -9.76 4.75
CA ILE A 154 -17.14 -10.12 6.19
C ILE A 154 -18.30 -9.41 6.89
N ILE A 155 -18.51 -8.12 6.65
CA ILE A 155 -19.59 -7.34 7.25
C ILE A 155 -20.96 -7.89 6.78
N LYS A 156 -21.06 -8.25 5.50
CA LYS A 156 -22.28 -8.85 4.95
C LYS A 156 -22.63 -10.17 5.63
N PHE A 157 -21.64 -11.02 5.89
CA PHE A 157 -21.84 -12.26 6.65
C PHE A 157 -22.23 -12.00 8.11
N GLU A 158 -21.68 -10.97 8.76
CA GLU A 158 -22.05 -10.60 10.14
C GLU A 158 -23.50 -10.09 10.23
N VAL A 159 -23.95 -9.25 9.28
CA VAL A 159 -25.33 -8.73 9.27
C VAL A 159 -26.35 -9.84 8.98
N GLN A 160 -26.07 -10.74 8.03
CA GLN A 160 -26.99 -11.83 7.68
C GLN A 160 -27.06 -12.95 8.73
N ALA A 161 -26.06 -13.07 9.60
CA ALA A 161 -26.10 -14.03 10.72
C ALA A 161 -26.94 -13.53 11.90
N HIS A 162 -27.41 -12.27 11.86
CA HIS A 162 -28.24 -11.64 12.87
C HIS A 162 -29.69 -11.38 12.40
N GLU A 163 -30.07 -11.82 11.20
CA GLU A 163 -31.46 -12.02 10.75
C GLU A 163 -31.86 -13.49 10.90
#